data_AF-A0A924ZER2-F1
#
_entry.id   AF-A0A924ZER2-F1
#
_cell.length_a   1.000
_cell.length_b   1.000
_cell.length_c   1.000
_cell.angle_alpha   90.00
_cell.angle_beta   90.00
_cell.angle_gamma   90.00
#
_symmetry.space_group_name_H-M   'P 1'
#
loop_
_entity.id
_entity.type
_entity.pdbx_description
1 polymer ?
#
loop_
_entity_poly.entity_id
_entity_poly.type
_entity_poly.pdbx_seq_one_letter_code
_entity_poly.pdbx_strand_id
1 'polypeptide(L)'
;MKHSIVEIIAHLNQSLARDFRVTPLYAPDAPIFMAVAWPTGDRVTGCKPRLPAGRGTTLAQAMRSAGAEAIELRASLAQNHRAQMATLAVTDGRAMVPAHDLLTGAATQVPAQLVYLDHALVSGEPLYADADSTGCATGDSRADATLAALLECLERDAMALWWHGMLPAAALPLDLIDALQPRLFWWLQERPRQTRLLNLGTDTGVTVVAAISADPDGYGIATGTAARLTAPEAALPAMTEMLQTEAAMA
;
A
#
# COMPACT_ATOMS: atom_id res chain seq x y z
N MET A 1 -11.87 16.95 15.23
CA MET A 1 -12.53 15.93 16.07
C MET A 1 -12.08 14.58 15.53
N LYS A 2 -11.52 13.67 16.34
CA LYS A 2 -11.10 12.35 15.82
C LYS A 2 -12.36 11.52 15.54
N HIS A 3 -12.57 11.15 14.27
CA HIS A 3 -13.68 10.27 13.90
C HIS A 3 -13.44 8.86 14.46
N SER A 4 -14.50 8.19 14.90
CA SER A 4 -14.43 6.77 15.25
C SER A 4 -14.19 5.91 14.01
N ILE A 5 -13.62 4.72 14.18
CA ILE A 5 -13.40 3.79 13.06
C ILE A 5 -14.71 3.40 12.36
N VAL A 6 -15.82 3.35 13.10
CA VAL A 6 -17.16 3.03 12.57
C VAL A 6 -17.67 4.17 11.67
N GLU A 7 -17.52 5.41 12.10
CA GLU A 7 -17.88 6.59 11.30
C GLU A 7 -17.03 6.66 10.01
N ILE A 8 -15.73 6.37 10.12
CA ILE A 8 -14.85 6.32 8.96
C ILE A 8 -15.33 5.26 7.98
N ILE A 9 -15.65 4.05 8.43
CA ILE A 9 -16.16 2.97 7.54
C ILE A 9 -17.49 3.37 6.90
N ALA A 10 -18.38 4.03 7.63
CA ALA A 10 -19.64 4.51 7.09
C ALA A 10 -19.43 5.56 5.97
N HIS A 11 -18.54 6.54 6.21
CA HIS A 11 -18.17 7.53 5.19
C HIS A 11 -17.47 6.89 3.99
N LEU A 12 -16.55 5.94 4.20
CA LEU A 12 -15.89 5.20 3.13
C LEU A 12 -16.92 4.50 2.24
N ASN A 13 -17.82 3.71 2.85
CA ASN A 13 -18.87 2.99 2.12
C ASN A 13 -19.77 3.95 1.33
N GLN A 14 -20.19 5.07 1.93
CA GLN A 14 -21.00 6.07 1.24
C GLN A 14 -20.24 6.71 0.07
N SER A 15 -18.97 7.08 0.27
CA SER A 15 -18.15 7.74 -0.73
C SER A 15 -17.80 6.83 -1.91
N LEU A 16 -17.72 5.53 -1.68
CA LEU A 16 -17.35 4.52 -2.66
C LEU A 16 -18.57 3.83 -3.29
N ALA A 17 -19.78 4.00 -2.77
CA ALA A 17 -20.96 3.20 -3.14
C ALA A 17 -21.27 3.10 -4.65
N ARG A 18 -20.84 4.09 -5.45
CA ARG A 18 -21.00 4.08 -6.92
C ARG A 18 -19.99 3.17 -7.60
N ASP A 19 -18.79 3.10 -7.05
CA ASP A 19 -17.60 2.52 -7.69
C ASP A 19 -17.26 1.16 -7.07
N PHE A 20 -17.36 1.03 -5.74
CA PHE A 20 -16.96 -0.16 -5.00
C PHE A 20 -17.96 -0.57 -3.91
N ARG A 21 -17.93 -1.86 -3.59
CA ARG A 21 -18.54 -2.44 -2.39
C ARG A 21 -17.45 -3.02 -1.52
N VAL A 22 -17.23 -2.44 -0.34
CA VAL A 22 -16.23 -2.96 0.61
C VAL A 22 -16.81 -4.14 1.37
N THR A 23 -16.22 -5.31 1.20
CA THR A 23 -16.71 -6.57 1.77
C THR A 23 -15.63 -7.30 2.55
N PRO A 24 -15.95 -7.88 3.72
CA PRO A 24 -15.07 -8.83 4.39
C PRO A 24 -14.69 -9.98 3.46
N LEU A 25 -13.43 -10.42 3.52
CA LEU A 25 -12.97 -11.64 2.87
C LEU A 25 -12.88 -12.74 3.93
N TYR A 26 -13.55 -13.87 3.69
CA TYR A 26 -13.51 -15.00 4.59
C TYR A 26 -12.27 -15.86 4.28
N ALA A 27 -11.31 -15.86 5.20
CA ALA A 27 -10.12 -16.69 5.17
C ALA A 27 -9.95 -17.36 6.54
N PRO A 28 -10.58 -18.53 6.76
CA PRO A 28 -10.66 -19.13 8.10
C PRO A 28 -9.31 -19.53 8.69
N ASP A 29 -8.33 -19.81 7.82
CA ASP A 29 -6.99 -20.25 8.22
C ASP A 29 -6.02 -19.07 8.41
N ALA A 30 -6.43 -17.85 8.05
CA ALA A 30 -5.61 -16.65 8.25
C ALA A 30 -5.82 -16.09 9.66
N PRO A 31 -4.75 -15.81 10.43
CA PRO A 31 -4.86 -15.24 11.79
C PRO A 31 -5.11 -13.72 11.77
N ILE A 32 -5.59 -13.19 10.64
CA ILE A 32 -5.86 -11.76 10.41
C ILE A 32 -7.21 -11.61 9.72
N PHE A 33 -7.80 -10.43 9.85
CA PHE A 33 -8.98 -10.07 9.09
C PHE A 33 -8.56 -9.50 7.75
N MET A 34 -9.32 -9.84 6.70
CA MET A 34 -9.15 -9.29 5.37
C MET A 34 -10.46 -8.73 4.85
N ALA A 35 -10.35 -7.77 3.94
CA ALA A 35 -11.46 -7.19 3.20
C ALA A 35 -10.99 -6.85 1.79
N VAL A 36 -11.94 -6.70 0.88
CA VAL A 36 -11.71 -6.25 -0.49
C VAL A 36 -12.72 -5.18 -0.85
N ALA A 37 -12.35 -4.26 -1.72
CA ALA A 37 -13.28 -3.33 -2.35
C ALA A 37 -13.66 -3.86 -3.73
N TRP A 38 -14.81 -4.53 -3.82
CA TRP A 38 -15.28 -5.14 -5.06
C TRP A 38 -15.79 -4.08 -6.04
N PRO A 39 -15.27 -3.98 -7.28
CA PRO A 39 -15.74 -3.00 -8.24
C PRO A 39 -17.19 -3.29 -8.65
N THR A 40 -18.01 -2.25 -8.78
CA THR A 40 -19.45 -2.37 -9.14
C THR A 40 -19.69 -2.54 -10.63
N GLY A 41 -18.66 -2.33 -11.47
CA GLY A 41 -18.77 -2.48 -12.91
C GLY A 41 -17.44 -2.39 -13.64
N ASP A 42 -17.50 -2.57 -14.95
CA ASP A 42 -16.35 -2.53 -15.83
C ASP A 42 -15.73 -1.13 -15.85
N ARG A 43 -14.39 -1.08 -15.89
CA ARG A 43 -13.57 0.14 -15.89
C ARG A 43 -13.57 0.95 -14.60
N VAL A 44 -14.29 0.56 -13.53
CA VAL A 44 -14.14 1.18 -12.20
C VAL A 44 -12.66 1.28 -11.80
N THR A 45 -11.89 0.24 -12.11
CA THR A 45 -10.50 0.07 -11.71
C THR A 45 -9.49 0.49 -12.80
N GLY A 46 -9.98 1.20 -13.82
CA GLY A 46 -9.17 1.71 -14.93
C GLY A 46 -9.14 0.79 -16.15
N CYS A 47 -8.05 0.88 -16.91
CA CYS A 47 -7.83 0.09 -18.12
C CYS A 47 -7.35 -1.34 -17.82
N LYS A 48 -6.86 -1.59 -16.60
CA LYS A 48 -6.35 -2.89 -16.14
C LYS A 48 -7.16 -3.34 -14.92
N PRO A 49 -7.46 -4.65 -14.75
CA PRO A 49 -8.15 -5.15 -13.57
C PRO A 49 -7.27 -4.96 -12.33
N ARG A 50 -7.86 -4.39 -11.28
CA ARG A 50 -7.24 -4.18 -9.96
C ARG A 50 -8.28 -4.51 -8.90
N LEU A 51 -7.86 -4.99 -7.73
CA LEU A 51 -8.75 -5.29 -6.63
C LEU A 51 -8.16 -4.73 -5.33
N PRO A 52 -8.59 -3.52 -4.91
CA PRO A 52 -8.11 -2.95 -3.66
C PRO A 52 -8.42 -3.88 -2.50
N ALA A 53 -7.44 -4.09 -1.64
CA ALA A 53 -7.51 -5.07 -0.57
C ALA A 53 -7.15 -4.44 0.78
N GLY A 54 -7.52 -5.11 1.85
CA GLY A 54 -7.30 -4.59 3.18
C GLY A 54 -7.08 -5.70 4.16
N ARG A 55 -6.29 -5.39 5.17
CA ARG A 55 -5.92 -6.32 6.23
C ARG A 55 -5.88 -5.62 7.58
N GLY A 56 -6.00 -6.40 8.65
CA GLY A 56 -5.82 -5.89 10.00
C GLY A 56 -6.06 -6.95 11.07
N THR A 57 -5.80 -6.57 12.33
CA THR A 57 -6.05 -7.42 13.51
C THR A 57 -7.51 -7.36 13.95
N THR A 58 -8.33 -6.53 13.30
CA THR A 58 -9.78 -6.45 13.45
C THR A 58 -10.44 -6.30 12.08
N LEU A 59 -11.70 -6.74 11.96
CA LEU A 59 -12.46 -6.57 10.72
C LEU A 59 -12.60 -5.08 10.33
N ALA A 60 -12.79 -4.20 11.30
CA ALA A 60 -12.91 -2.77 11.06
C ALA A 60 -11.64 -2.17 10.43
N GLN A 61 -10.45 -2.59 10.87
CA GLN A 61 -9.19 -2.16 10.26
C GLN A 61 -9.05 -2.68 8.83
N ALA A 62 -9.38 -3.95 8.60
CA ALA A 62 -9.32 -4.53 7.25
C ALA A 62 -10.26 -3.81 6.28
N MET A 63 -11.51 -3.56 6.68
CA MET A 63 -12.48 -2.80 5.87
C MET A 63 -12.04 -1.36 5.63
N ARG A 64 -11.47 -0.69 6.64
CA ARG A 64 -10.90 0.67 6.48
C ARG A 64 -9.77 0.67 5.45
N SER A 65 -8.84 -0.29 5.55
CA SER A 65 -7.70 -0.42 4.64
C SER A 65 -8.15 -0.65 3.19
N ALA A 66 -9.09 -1.57 2.97
CA ALA A 66 -9.63 -1.85 1.63
C ALA A 66 -10.35 -0.64 1.03
N GLY A 67 -11.11 0.09 1.84
CA GLY A 67 -11.76 1.32 1.40
C GLY A 67 -10.77 2.45 1.10
N ALA A 68 -9.71 2.58 1.91
CA ALA A 68 -8.65 3.57 1.70
C ALA A 68 -7.92 3.33 0.38
N GLU A 69 -7.52 2.08 0.09
CA GLU A 69 -6.88 1.70 -1.17
C GLU A 69 -7.83 1.90 -2.38
N ALA A 70 -9.14 1.68 -2.20
CA ALA A 70 -10.12 1.97 -3.26
C ALA A 70 -10.27 3.47 -3.56
N ILE A 71 -10.22 4.33 -2.53
CA ILE A 71 -10.22 5.79 -2.72
C ILE A 71 -8.94 6.22 -3.42
N GLU A 72 -7.80 5.69 -2.99
CA GLU A 72 -6.50 5.94 -3.60
C GLU A 72 -6.53 5.58 -5.08
N LEU A 73 -6.92 4.34 -5.41
CA LEU A 73 -7.03 3.88 -6.79
C LEU A 73 -7.94 4.81 -7.61
N ARG A 74 -9.12 5.15 -7.09
CA ARG A 74 -10.03 6.08 -7.77
C ARG A 74 -9.37 7.45 -7.99
N ALA A 75 -8.63 7.95 -7.02
CA ALA A 75 -7.96 9.25 -7.09
C ALA A 75 -6.75 9.24 -8.04
N SER A 76 -6.09 8.11 -8.23
CA SER A 76 -4.90 8.00 -9.09
C SER A 76 -5.20 7.66 -10.55
N LEU A 77 -6.41 7.21 -10.88
CA LEU A 77 -6.78 6.83 -12.26
C LEU A 77 -6.97 8.04 -13.19
N ALA A 78 -6.19 8.08 -14.29
CA ALA A 78 -6.25 9.15 -15.29
C ALA A 78 -7.66 9.39 -15.86
N GLN A 79 -8.46 8.33 -16.03
CA GLN A 79 -9.82 8.45 -16.56
C GLN A 79 -10.74 9.36 -15.73
N ASN A 80 -10.47 9.48 -14.42
CA ASN A 80 -11.24 10.31 -13.50
C ASN A 80 -10.81 11.78 -13.56
N HIS A 81 -9.71 12.09 -14.25
CA HIS A 81 -9.11 13.41 -14.35
C HIS A 81 -9.09 13.98 -15.78
N ARG A 82 -9.82 13.38 -16.74
CA ARG A 82 -9.80 13.78 -18.15
C ARG A 82 -9.97 15.28 -18.39
N ALA A 83 -10.90 15.91 -17.67
CA ALA A 83 -11.15 17.35 -17.81
C ALA A 83 -9.96 18.20 -17.34
N GLN A 84 -9.29 17.80 -16.25
CA GLN A 84 -8.08 18.46 -15.75
C GLN A 84 -6.90 18.19 -16.68
N MET A 85 -6.76 16.96 -17.17
CA MET A 85 -5.68 16.56 -18.07
C MET A 85 -5.71 17.34 -19.39
N ALA A 86 -6.90 17.66 -19.90
CA ALA A 86 -7.07 18.44 -21.12
C ALA A 86 -6.54 19.88 -21.01
N THR A 87 -6.28 20.39 -19.80
CA THR A 87 -5.77 21.75 -19.57
C THR A 87 -4.31 21.79 -19.12
N LEU A 88 -3.66 20.62 -18.99
CA LEU A 88 -2.25 20.55 -18.56
C LEU A 88 -1.33 21.17 -19.62
N ALA A 89 -0.26 21.80 -19.14
CA ALA A 89 0.81 22.26 -20.00
C ALA A 89 1.49 21.06 -20.66
N VAL A 90 1.97 21.22 -21.90
CA VAL A 90 2.70 20.18 -22.63
C VAL A 90 4.15 20.62 -22.79
N THR A 91 5.08 19.79 -22.33
CA THR A 91 6.53 19.99 -22.52
C THR A 91 7.11 18.75 -23.18
N ASP A 92 7.88 18.91 -24.25
CA ASP A 92 8.45 17.81 -25.05
C ASP A 92 7.43 16.72 -25.43
N GLY A 93 6.21 17.14 -25.77
CA GLY A 93 5.12 16.25 -26.17
C GLY A 93 4.46 15.48 -25.03
N ARG A 94 4.70 15.86 -23.75
CA ARG A 94 4.13 15.20 -22.57
C ARG A 94 3.29 16.19 -21.76
N ALA A 95 2.12 15.77 -21.29
CA ALA A 95 1.35 16.54 -20.32
C ALA A 95 2.09 16.62 -18.98
N MET A 96 2.09 17.81 -18.38
CA MET A 96 2.83 18.15 -17.18
C MET A 96 1.86 18.56 -16.07
N VAL A 97 1.93 17.87 -14.94
CA VAL A 97 1.12 18.13 -13.75
C VAL A 97 1.85 19.14 -12.86
N PRO A 98 1.20 20.26 -12.46
CA PRO A 98 1.75 21.16 -11.45
C PRO A 98 1.98 20.44 -10.12
N ALA A 99 3.16 20.63 -9.54
CA ALA A 99 3.59 20.00 -8.30
C ALA A 99 4.38 20.99 -7.42
N HIS A 100 4.69 20.55 -6.21
CA HIS A 100 5.57 21.28 -5.29
C HIS A 100 6.69 20.37 -4.82
N ASP A 101 7.92 20.87 -4.87
CA ASP A 101 9.04 20.25 -4.18
C ASP A 101 8.84 20.41 -2.67
N LEU A 102 8.81 19.29 -1.94
CA LEU A 102 8.56 19.27 -0.51
C LEU A 102 9.73 19.81 0.32
N LEU A 103 10.97 19.80 -0.20
CA LEU A 103 12.14 20.32 0.48
C LEU A 103 12.22 21.84 0.39
N THR A 104 11.98 22.38 -0.80
CA THR A 104 12.15 23.82 -1.08
C THR A 104 10.84 24.60 -1.05
N GLY A 105 9.69 23.92 -1.17
CA GLY A 105 8.39 24.53 -1.37
C GLY A 105 8.16 25.11 -2.77
N ALA A 106 9.16 25.03 -3.66
CA ALA A 106 9.09 25.61 -4.98
C ALA A 106 8.02 24.93 -5.84
N ALA A 107 7.28 25.74 -6.60
CA ALA A 107 6.39 25.21 -7.63
C ALA A 107 7.25 24.58 -8.74
N THR A 108 6.87 23.37 -9.16
CA THR A 108 7.52 22.60 -10.21
C THR A 108 6.46 21.89 -11.06
N GLN A 109 6.88 21.11 -12.04
CA GLN A 109 6.00 20.27 -12.84
C GLN A 109 6.61 18.89 -13.02
N VAL A 110 5.76 17.86 -13.02
CA VAL A 110 6.16 16.46 -13.27
C VAL A 110 5.33 15.88 -14.40
N PRO A 111 5.87 14.94 -15.21
CA PRO A 111 5.09 14.28 -16.25
C PRO A 111 3.84 13.60 -15.67
N ALA A 112 2.70 13.77 -16.32
CA ALA A 112 1.43 13.17 -15.89
C ALA A 112 1.48 11.64 -15.86
N GLN A 113 2.31 11.03 -16.72
CA GLN A 113 2.61 9.60 -16.73
C GLN A 113 3.33 9.08 -15.46
N LEU A 114 3.81 9.97 -14.57
CA LEU A 114 4.35 9.62 -13.25
C LEU A 114 3.36 9.88 -12.11
N VAL A 115 2.18 10.44 -12.41
CA VAL A 115 1.18 10.84 -11.40
C VAL A 115 -0.09 10.00 -11.53
N TYR A 116 -0.57 9.79 -12.75
CA TYR A 116 -1.83 9.11 -12.99
C TYR A 116 -1.62 7.72 -13.58
N LEU A 117 -2.27 6.73 -12.97
CA LEU A 117 -2.38 5.37 -13.47
C LEU A 117 -3.12 5.38 -14.82
N ASP A 118 -2.64 4.55 -15.75
CA ASP A 118 -3.19 4.38 -17.10
C ASP A 118 -3.16 5.66 -17.97
N HIS A 119 -2.35 6.68 -17.62
CA HIS A 119 -2.31 7.96 -18.34
C HIS A 119 -2.06 7.82 -19.84
N ALA A 120 -1.04 7.07 -20.25
CA ALA A 120 -0.71 6.90 -21.67
C ALA A 120 -1.87 6.27 -22.46
N LEU A 121 -2.56 5.28 -21.86
CA LEU A 121 -3.73 4.63 -22.48
C LEU A 121 -4.93 5.57 -22.59
N VAL A 122 -5.14 6.43 -21.59
CA VAL A 122 -6.29 7.35 -21.56
C VAL A 122 -6.06 8.58 -22.45
N SER A 123 -4.85 9.11 -22.48
CA SER A 123 -4.48 10.32 -23.24
C SER A 123 -4.11 10.02 -24.70
N GLY A 124 -3.64 8.80 -25.00
CA GLY A 124 -3.05 8.47 -26.29
C GLY A 124 -1.62 8.99 -26.47
N GLU A 125 -1.01 9.57 -25.42
CA GLU A 125 0.40 9.94 -25.44
C GLU A 125 1.30 8.70 -25.59
N PRO A 126 2.43 8.80 -26.32
CA PRO A 126 3.43 7.74 -26.34
C PRO A 126 3.85 7.34 -24.92
N LEU A 127 3.93 6.04 -24.66
CA LEU A 127 4.36 5.52 -23.37
C LEU A 127 5.82 5.94 -23.11
N TYR A 128 6.01 6.68 -22.02
CA TYR A 128 7.29 7.11 -21.49
C TYR A 128 7.52 6.48 -20.11
N ALA A 129 6.50 6.50 -19.26
CA ALA A 129 6.49 5.83 -17.97
C ALA A 129 5.09 5.25 -17.71
N ASP A 130 5.02 4.06 -17.13
CA ASP A 130 3.77 3.48 -16.66
C ASP A 130 3.76 3.65 -15.14
N ALA A 131 3.03 4.65 -14.63
CA ALA A 131 2.91 4.84 -13.20
C ALA A 131 2.39 3.56 -12.54
N ASP A 132 3.05 3.15 -11.46
CA ASP A 132 2.49 2.25 -10.47
C ASP A 132 1.86 3.06 -9.32
N SER A 133 1.37 2.36 -8.29
CA SER A 133 0.76 3.00 -7.13
C SER A 133 1.79 3.46 -6.08
N THR A 134 3.09 3.31 -6.31
CA THR A 134 4.11 3.68 -5.32
C THR A 134 3.99 5.15 -4.95
N GLY A 135 3.80 5.43 -3.67
CA GLY A 135 3.66 6.80 -3.16
C GLY A 135 2.28 7.41 -3.42
N CYS A 136 1.31 6.65 -3.92
CA CYS A 136 -0.09 7.01 -3.81
C CYS A 136 -0.55 6.70 -2.38
N ALA A 137 -1.27 7.63 -1.75
CA ALA A 137 -1.76 7.39 -0.39
C ALA A 137 -2.99 8.22 -0.08
N THR A 138 -3.78 7.72 0.87
CA THR A 138 -4.90 8.43 1.47
C THR A 138 -4.68 8.62 2.96
N GLY A 139 -5.26 9.68 3.52
CA GLY A 139 -5.14 10.01 4.93
C GLY A 139 -6.25 10.93 5.38
N ASP A 140 -6.41 11.06 6.70
CA ASP A 140 -7.42 11.92 7.31
C ASP A 140 -7.11 13.43 7.07
N SER A 141 -5.86 13.74 6.72
CA SER A 141 -5.40 15.04 6.28
C SER A 141 -4.39 14.92 5.13
N ARG A 142 -4.12 16.04 4.44
CA ARG A 142 -3.06 16.09 3.43
C ARG A 142 -1.69 15.73 4.01
N ALA A 143 -1.40 16.15 5.25
CA ALA A 143 -0.13 15.83 5.91
C ALA A 143 0.00 14.32 6.18
N ASP A 144 -1.07 13.67 6.63
CA ASP A 144 -1.07 12.22 6.86
C ASP A 144 -0.90 11.45 5.56
N ALA A 145 -1.59 11.86 4.49
CA ALA A 145 -1.44 11.26 3.16
C ALA A 145 -0.02 11.45 2.61
N THR A 146 0.56 12.66 2.75
CA THR A 146 1.95 12.92 2.34
C THR A 146 2.96 12.08 3.13
N LEU A 147 2.79 11.95 4.44
CA LEU A 147 3.67 11.10 5.26
C LEU A 147 3.55 9.63 4.85
N ALA A 148 2.34 9.11 4.65
CA ALA A 148 2.13 7.74 4.21
C ALA A 148 2.77 7.46 2.84
N ALA A 149 2.58 8.37 1.87
CA ALA A 149 3.21 8.29 0.55
C ALA A 149 4.74 8.27 0.62
N LEU A 150 5.34 9.15 1.44
CA LEU A 150 6.79 9.20 1.62
C LEU A 150 7.34 7.93 2.27
N LEU A 151 6.66 7.42 3.30
CA LEU A 151 7.05 6.18 3.96
C LEU A 151 6.97 4.99 2.98
N GLU A 152 5.93 4.91 2.16
CA GLU A 152 5.83 3.85 1.15
C GLU A 152 6.96 3.95 0.10
N CYS A 153 7.27 5.14 -0.39
CA CYS A 153 8.40 5.31 -1.32
C CYS A 153 9.72 4.80 -0.72
N LEU A 154 10.00 5.14 0.54
CA LEU A 154 11.21 4.68 1.24
C LEU A 154 11.17 3.17 1.52
N GLU A 155 10.00 2.61 1.78
CA GLU A 155 9.80 1.17 1.92
C GLU A 155 10.15 0.43 0.62
N ARG A 156 9.62 0.90 -0.52
CA ARG A 156 9.86 0.30 -1.84
C ARG A 156 11.32 0.43 -2.26
N ASP A 157 11.97 1.56 -1.98
CA ASP A 157 13.40 1.76 -2.22
C ASP A 157 14.26 0.78 -1.41
N ALA A 158 14.05 0.71 -0.09
CA ALA A 158 14.77 -0.21 0.77
C ALA A 158 14.56 -1.68 0.38
N MET A 159 13.34 -2.06 0.01
CA MET A 159 13.02 -3.39 -0.50
C MET A 159 13.76 -3.69 -1.81
N ALA A 160 13.81 -2.75 -2.75
CA ALA A 160 14.52 -2.91 -4.01
C ALA A 160 16.04 -3.05 -3.80
N LEU A 161 16.63 -2.24 -2.91
CA LEU A 161 18.04 -2.32 -2.55
C LEU A 161 18.41 -3.63 -1.86
N TRP A 162 17.54 -4.15 -0.98
CA TRP A 162 17.75 -5.45 -0.36
C TRP A 162 17.62 -6.59 -1.37
N TRP A 163 16.51 -6.64 -2.13
CA TRP A 163 16.18 -7.78 -2.98
C TRP A 163 16.96 -7.81 -4.30
N HIS A 164 17.06 -6.67 -4.98
CA HIS A 164 17.78 -6.55 -6.26
C HIS A 164 19.21 -6.06 -6.08
N GLY A 165 19.43 -5.13 -5.15
CA GLY A 165 20.74 -4.59 -4.84
C GLY A 165 21.61 -5.50 -3.96
N MET A 166 21.05 -6.59 -3.44
CA MET A 166 21.75 -7.56 -2.58
C MET A 166 22.36 -6.92 -1.33
N LEU A 167 21.79 -5.80 -0.86
CA LEU A 167 22.23 -5.21 0.40
C LEU A 167 21.94 -6.16 1.56
N PRO A 168 22.83 -6.24 2.57
CA PRO A 168 22.59 -7.08 3.74
C PRO A 168 21.43 -6.52 4.57
N ALA A 169 20.64 -7.41 5.16
CA ALA A 169 19.61 -7.07 6.13
C ALA A 169 19.91 -7.72 7.49
N ALA A 170 19.60 -7.00 8.58
CA ALA A 170 19.79 -7.51 9.93
C ALA A 170 18.54 -8.23 10.41
N ALA A 171 18.69 -9.38 11.08
CA ALA A 171 17.56 -10.05 11.71
C ALA A 171 17.00 -9.22 12.87
N LEU A 172 15.68 -9.17 12.97
CA LEU A 172 14.94 -8.60 14.09
C LEU A 172 14.28 -9.72 14.90
N PRO A 173 14.14 -9.58 16.23
CA PRO A 173 13.50 -10.60 17.03
C PRO A 173 11.99 -10.59 16.79
N LEU A 174 11.38 -11.78 16.74
CA LEU A 174 9.97 -11.94 16.42
C LEU A 174 9.05 -11.44 17.56
N ASP A 175 9.56 -11.39 18.79
CA ASP A 175 8.86 -10.91 19.98
C ASP A 175 8.56 -9.40 19.95
N LEU A 176 9.06 -8.65 18.96
CA LEU A 176 8.69 -7.26 18.71
C LEU A 176 7.17 -7.05 18.59
N ILE A 177 6.44 -8.07 18.11
CA ILE A 177 4.99 -8.01 18.00
C ILE A 177 4.25 -8.56 19.23
N ASP A 178 4.93 -9.21 20.18
CA ASP A 178 4.28 -9.89 21.32
C ASP A 178 3.51 -8.90 22.20
N ALA A 179 4.12 -7.74 22.50
CA ALA A 179 3.48 -6.69 23.29
C ALA A 179 2.21 -6.12 22.62
N LEU A 180 2.12 -6.15 21.28
CA LEU A 180 0.99 -5.62 20.53
C LEU A 180 -0.06 -6.69 20.20
N GLN A 181 0.37 -7.91 19.89
CA GLN A 181 -0.45 -9.01 19.38
C GLN A 181 0.07 -10.37 19.90
N PRO A 182 -0.06 -10.67 21.20
CA PRO A 182 0.54 -11.86 21.80
C PRO A 182 -0.02 -13.14 21.19
N ARG A 183 -1.33 -13.21 20.94
CA ARG A 183 -1.95 -14.40 20.31
C ARG A 183 -1.40 -14.68 18.90
N LEU A 184 -1.13 -13.64 18.12
CA LEU A 184 -0.51 -13.79 16.81
C LEU A 184 0.92 -14.27 16.94
N PHE A 185 1.68 -13.71 17.89
CA PHE A 185 3.04 -14.16 18.20
C PHE A 185 3.08 -15.66 18.54
N TRP A 186 2.23 -16.13 19.46
CA TRP A 186 2.12 -17.56 19.79
C TRP A 186 1.75 -18.42 18.58
N TRP A 187 0.78 -17.98 17.77
CA TRP A 187 0.36 -18.71 16.57
C TRP A 187 1.50 -18.85 15.54
N LEU A 188 2.31 -17.81 15.36
CA LEU A 188 3.46 -17.84 14.46
C LEU A 188 4.56 -18.80 14.92
N GLN A 189 4.66 -19.08 16.23
CA GLN A 189 5.63 -20.00 16.81
C GLN A 189 5.17 -21.46 16.72
N GLU A 190 3.86 -21.70 16.77
CA GLU A 190 3.27 -23.06 16.80
C GLU A 190 2.92 -23.60 15.39
N ARG A 191 3.19 -22.83 14.33
CA ARG A 191 2.90 -23.24 12.95
C ARG A 191 4.12 -23.87 12.26
N PRO A 192 3.94 -24.71 11.23
CA PRO A 192 5.06 -25.32 10.50
C PRO A 192 5.95 -24.32 9.73
N ARG A 193 5.36 -23.20 9.28
CA ARG A 193 6.06 -22.20 8.45
C ARG A 193 7.01 -21.35 9.28
N GLN A 194 8.23 -21.15 8.79
CA GLN A 194 9.23 -20.31 9.44
C GLN A 194 8.96 -18.84 9.16
N THR A 195 8.89 -18.03 10.23
CA THR A 195 8.67 -16.58 10.12
C THR A 195 9.92 -15.83 10.57
N ARG A 196 10.34 -14.84 9.78
CA ARG A 196 11.49 -13.98 10.09
C ARG A 196 11.13 -12.51 9.90
N LEU A 197 11.67 -11.67 10.76
CA LEU A 197 11.67 -10.23 10.60
C LEU A 197 13.08 -9.76 10.25
N LEU A 198 13.19 -8.87 9.26
CA LEU A 198 14.45 -8.26 8.83
C LEU A 198 14.33 -6.74 8.88
N ASN A 199 15.37 -6.07 9.35
CA ASN A 199 15.55 -4.64 9.20
C ASN A 199 16.22 -4.34 7.85
N LEU A 200 15.50 -3.62 6.99
CA LEU A 200 15.95 -3.16 5.68
C LEU A 200 16.38 -1.69 5.68
N GLY A 201 16.43 -1.04 6.85
CA GLY A 201 16.75 0.39 6.97
C GLY A 201 18.03 0.78 6.23
N THR A 202 17.95 1.90 5.52
CA THR A 202 19.04 2.48 4.72
C THR A 202 19.63 3.70 5.43
N ASP A 203 20.33 4.57 4.70
CA ASP A 203 20.87 5.85 5.17
C ASP A 203 19.80 6.93 5.44
N THR A 204 18.54 6.66 5.12
CA THR A 204 17.41 7.58 5.29
C THR A 204 16.99 7.81 6.75
N GLY A 205 17.42 6.93 7.67
CA GLY A 205 17.02 6.96 9.08
C GLY A 205 15.59 6.49 9.35
N VAL A 206 14.84 6.09 8.32
CA VAL A 206 13.51 5.48 8.46
C VAL A 206 13.65 3.98 8.70
N THR A 207 12.85 3.44 9.63
CA THR A 207 12.85 2.01 9.88
C THR A 207 11.98 1.31 8.85
N VAL A 208 12.59 0.43 8.05
CA VAL A 208 11.86 -0.45 7.11
C VAL A 208 12.01 -1.88 7.58
N VAL A 209 10.89 -2.59 7.77
CA VAL A 209 10.88 -3.99 8.20
C VAL A 209 10.30 -4.85 7.08
N ALA A 210 10.96 -5.96 6.78
CA ALA A 210 10.38 -7.06 6.01
C ALA A 210 10.01 -8.23 6.93
N ALA A 211 8.80 -8.73 6.78
CA ALA A 211 8.36 -10.01 7.32
C ALA A 211 8.39 -11.05 6.20
N ILE A 212 8.99 -12.20 6.48
CA ILE A 212 9.16 -13.29 5.53
C ILE A 212 8.62 -14.57 6.16
N SER A 213 7.79 -15.29 5.41
CA SER A 213 7.36 -16.64 5.74
C SER A 213 7.75 -17.61 4.64
N ALA A 214 8.24 -18.78 5.03
CA ALA A 214 8.53 -19.87 4.11
C ALA A 214 8.20 -21.22 4.75
N ASP A 215 8.03 -22.25 3.92
CA ASP A 215 7.98 -23.63 4.37
C ASP A 215 9.34 -24.07 4.94
N PRO A 216 9.42 -25.16 5.73
CA PRO A 216 10.68 -25.61 6.34
C PRO A 216 11.82 -25.90 5.36
N ASP A 217 11.49 -26.17 4.10
CA ASP A 217 12.44 -26.40 3.00
C ASP A 217 12.89 -25.09 2.31
N GLY A 218 12.36 -23.94 2.74
CA GLY A 218 12.67 -22.61 2.21
C GLY A 218 11.82 -22.17 1.01
N TYR A 219 10.87 -22.99 0.56
CA TYR A 219 9.97 -22.67 -0.55
C TYR A 219 8.68 -22.00 -0.06
N GLY A 220 7.81 -21.67 -1.01
CA GLY A 220 6.50 -21.05 -0.72
C GLY A 220 6.66 -19.71 -0.02
N ILE A 221 7.58 -18.86 -0.49
CA ILE A 221 7.90 -17.59 0.19
C ILE A 221 6.73 -16.60 0.08
N ALA A 222 6.29 -16.10 1.24
CA ALA A 222 5.41 -14.95 1.37
C ALA A 222 6.17 -13.81 2.05
N THR A 223 5.95 -12.58 1.59
CA THR A 223 6.66 -11.40 2.09
C THR A 223 5.70 -10.27 2.36
N GLY A 224 6.01 -9.46 3.36
CA GLY A 224 5.35 -8.19 3.62
C GLY A 224 6.34 -7.15 4.10
N THR A 225 6.11 -5.89 3.77
CA THR A 225 7.01 -4.79 4.15
C THR A 225 6.25 -3.68 4.84
N ALA A 226 6.96 -2.87 5.63
CA ALA A 226 6.41 -1.68 6.23
C ALA A 226 7.52 -0.69 6.60
N ALA A 227 7.32 0.59 6.27
CA ALA A 227 8.11 1.70 6.81
C ALA A 227 7.40 2.41 7.97
N ARG A 228 8.08 2.58 9.12
CA ARG A 228 7.63 3.39 10.27
C ARG A 228 8.82 4.08 10.93
N LEU A 229 8.53 4.87 11.98
CA LEU A 229 9.56 5.56 12.75
C LEU A 229 10.35 4.59 13.65
N THR A 230 9.73 3.49 14.07
CA THR A 230 10.37 2.49 14.94
C THR A 230 10.12 1.06 14.45
N ALA A 231 11.03 0.13 14.82
CA ALA A 231 10.91 -1.28 14.45
C ALA A 231 9.64 -1.96 14.98
N PRO A 232 9.20 -1.76 16.25
CA PRO A 232 7.94 -2.34 16.73
C PRO A 232 6.72 -1.86 15.93
N GLU A 233 6.69 -0.58 15.55
CA GLU A 233 5.58 -0.01 14.77
C GLU A 233 5.53 -0.55 13.35
N ALA A 234 6.69 -0.85 12.74
CA ALA A 234 6.79 -1.42 11.39
C ALA A 234 6.56 -2.94 11.37
N ALA A 235 6.96 -3.66 12.42
CA ALA A 235 6.91 -5.12 12.45
C ALA A 235 5.50 -5.68 12.25
N LEU A 236 4.48 -5.13 12.94
CA LEU A 236 3.12 -5.65 12.83
C LEU A 236 2.49 -5.42 11.44
N PRO A 237 2.52 -4.21 10.84
CA PRO A 237 2.04 -4.01 9.47
C PRO A 237 2.73 -4.92 8.44
N ALA A 238 4.06 -5.07 8.50
CA ALA A 238 4.81 -5.97 7.63
C ALA A 238 4.34 -7.43 7.81
N MET A 239 4.17 -7.86 9.06
CA MET A 239 3.65 -9.20 9.40
C MET A 239 2.25 -9.44 8.83
N THR A 240 1.33 -8.48 8.98
CA THR A 240 -0.02 -8.63 8.45
C THR A 240 -0.02 -8.67 6.92
N GLU A 241 0.90 -7.97 6.25
CA GLU A 241 1.05 -8.03 4.79
C GLU A 241 1.53 -9.39 4.33
N MET A 242 2.56 -9.91 5.00
CA MET A 242 3.06 -11.26 4.75
C MET A 242 1.95 -12.31 4.91
N LEU A 243 1.12 -12.20 5.95
CA LEU A 243 -0.02 -13.11 6.18
C LEU A 243 -1.12 -12.96 5.13
N GLN A 244 -1.33 -11.75 4.60
CA GLN A 244 -2.23 -11.52 3.47
C GLN A 244 -1.68 -12.21 2.20
N THR A 245 -0.36 -12.13 1.96
CA THR A 245 0.29 -12.84 0.86
C THR A 245 0.17 -14.35 1.03
N GLU A 246 0.40 -14.89 2.23
CA GLU A 246 0.20 -16.33 2.51
C GLU A 246 -1.22 -16.77 2.19
N ALA A 247 -2.23 -16.01 2.61
CA ALA A 247 -3.62 -16.35 2.35
C ALA A 247 -3.99 -16.33 0.86
N ALA A 248 -3.27 -15.55 0.05
CA ALA A 248 -3.45 -15.51 -1.41
C ALA A 248 -2.75 -16.66 -2.14
N MET A 249 -1.89 -17.43 -1.46
CA MET A 249 -1.18 -18.59 -2.01
C MET A 249 -1.95 -19.90 -1.81
N ALA A 250 -2.93 -19.92 -0.90
CA ALA A 250 -3.78 -21.06 -0.57
C ALA A 250 -4.87 -21.28 -1.63
#